data_AF-A0A2L2X6M0-F1
#
_entry.id   AF-A0A2L2X6M0-F1
#
_cell.length_a   1.000
_cell.length_b   1.000
_cell.length_c   1.000
_cell.angle_alpha   90.00
_cell.angle_beta   90.00
_cell.angle_gamma   90.00
#
_symmetry.space_group_name_H-M   'P 1'
#
loop_
_entity.id
_entity.type
_entity.pdbx_description
1 polymer ?
#
loop_
_entity_poly.entity_id
_entity_poly.type
_entity_poly.pdbx_seq_one_letter_code
_entity_poly.pdbx_strand_id
1 'polypeptide(L)'
;NWVLGLFPQGRREVTGNMENINRGFAAIAKSLKCDIVPVGIVGALKKDRGFGGKITFRIGKPIPYQENTDEMIKLWSENIAKLTHEE
;
A
#
# COMPACT_ATOMS: atom_id res chain seq x y z
N ASN A 1 -12.80 15.99 -7.90
CA ASN A 1 -12.53 14.96 -6.86
C ASN A 1 -11.04 14.76 -6.75
N TRP A 2 -10.46 15.05 -5.58
CA TRP A 2 -9.03 14.89 -5.32
C TRP A 2 -8.79 13.55 -4.64
N VAL A 3 -7.76 12.82 -5.07
CA VAL A 3 -7.35 11.54 -4.48
C VAL A 3 -5.92 11.71 -3.96
N LEU A 4 -5.68 11.31 -2.72
CA LEU A 4 -4.37 11.39 -2.10
C LEU A 4 -3.65 10.04 -2.21
N GLY A 5 -2.51 10.03 -2.91
CA GLY A 5 -1.61 8.88 -2.96
C GLY A 5 -0.55 8.97 -1.87
N LEU A 6 -0.42 7.92 -1.06
CA LEU A 6 0.59 7.83 0.00
C LEU A 6 1.41 6.56 -0.15
N PHE A 7 2.68 6.63 0.25
CA PHE A 7 3.57 5.49 0.38
C PHE A 7 3.91 5.31 1.86
N PRO A 8 3.14 4.51 2.62
CA PRO A 8 3.31 4.40 4.08
C PRO A 8 4.70 3.95 4.53
N GLN A 9 5.43 3.22 3.68
CA GLN A 9 6.82 2.81 3.95
C GLN A 9 7.82 3.99 3.94
N GLY A 10 7.49 5.12 3.30
CA GLY A 10 8.34 6.32 3.21
C GLY A 10 9.67 6.15 2.45
N ARG A 11 10.07 4.92 2.12
CA ARG A 11 11.24 4.55 1.32
C ARG A 11 10.86 3.47 0.31
N ARG A 12 11.72 3.24 -0.68
CA ARG A 12 11.55 2.14 -1.63
C ARG A 12 11.96 0.84 -0.94
N GLU A 13 11.03 -0.11 -0.89
CA GLU A 13 11.30 -1.45 -0.40
C GLU A 13 12.05 -2.27 -1.47
N VAL A 14 13.13 -2.93 -1.07
CA VAL A 14 14.02 -3.68 -1.98
C VAL A 14 14.15 -5.15 -1.57
N THR A 15 13.85 -5.46 -0.30
CA THR A 15 13.99 -6.79 0.31
C THR A 15 12.68 -7.57 0.38
N GLY A 16 11.54 -6.90 0.16
CA GLY A 16 10.21 -7.51 0.23
C GLY A 16 9.61 -7.49 1.63
N ASN A 17 10.21 -6.75 2.56
CA ASN A 17 9.77 -6.69 3.95
C ASN A 17 8.77 -5.55 4.16
N MET A 18 7.69 -5.83 4.91
CA MET A 18 6.67 -4.86 5.31
C MET A 18 6.97 -4.29 6.71
N GLU A 19 8.23 -3.97 6.97
CA GLU A 19 8.66 -3.41 8.25
C GLU A 19 8.59 -1.87 8.23
N ASN A 20 8.39 -1.24 9.40
CA ASN A 20 8.40 0.22 9.58
C ASN A 20 7.34 1.00 8.76
N ILE A 21 6.07 0.59 8.88
CA ILE A 21 4.94 1.30 8.25
C ILE A 21 4.60 2.56 9.06
N ASN A 22 4.63 3.73 8.42
CA ASN A 22 4.22 4.98 9.06
C ASN A 22 2.73 5.00 9.34
N ARG A 23 2.35 5.43 10.56
CA ARG A 23 0.94 5.49 11.01
C ARG A 23 0.13 6.65 10.42
N GLY A 24 0.79 7.60 9.76
CA GLY A 24 0.18 8.87 9.32
C GLY A 24 -0.99 8.71 8.35
N PHE A 25 -0.95 7.73 7.44
CA PHE A 25 -2.05 7.53 6.49
C PHE A 25 -3.35 7.09 7.18
N ALA A 26 -3.25 6.26 8.22
CA ALA A 26 -4.40 5.82 9.01
C ALA A 26 -4.99 6.99 9.84
N ALA A 27 -4.13 7.87 10.36
CA ALA A 27 -4.56 9.08 11.06
C ALA A 27 -5.29 10.07 10.11
N ILE A 28 -4.80 10.22 8.87
CA ILE A 28 -5.46 11.03 7.84
C ILE A 28 -6.82 10.42 7.46
N ALA A 29 -6.87 9.10 7.21
CA ALA A 29 -8.10 8.40 6.87
C ALA A 29 -9.18 8.55 7.95
N LYS A 30 -8.78 8.40 9.22
CA LYS A 30 -9.66 8.64 10.38
C LYS A 30 -10.17 10.08 10.43
N SER A 31 -9.27 11.05 10.31
CA SER A 31 -9.62 12.48 10.44
C SER A 31 -10.54 12.96 9.32
N LEU A 32 -10.32 12.47 8.11
CA LEU A 32 -11.08 12.85 6.91
C LEU A 32 -12.28 11.93 6.63
N LYS A 33 -12.46 10.87 7.43
CA LYS A 33 -13.51 9.84 7.24
C LYS A 33 -13.51 9.29 5.82
N CYS A 34 -12.34 8.96 5.30
CA CYS A 34 -12.17 8.45 3.94
C CYS A 34 -11.60 7.04 3.94
N ASP A 35 -12.09 6.22 3.02
CA ASP A 35 -11.64 4.84 2.86
C ASP A 35 -10.23 4.78 2.25
N ILE A 36 -9.50 3.74 2.60
CA ILE A 36 -8.15 3.48 2.09
C ILE A 36 -8.25 2.44 0.98
N VAL A 37 -7.69 2.74 -0.19
CA VAL A 37 -7.56 1.76 -1.28
C VAL A 37 -6.12 1.23 -1.33
N PRO A 38 -5.88 -0.04 -0.98
CA PRO A 38 -4.54 -0.64 -1.08
C PRO A 38 -4.19 -0.91 -2.55
N VAL A 39 -2.98 -0.52 -2.95
CA VAL A 39 -2.46 -0.72 -4.31
C VAL A 39 -1.10 -1.39 -4.23
N GLY A 40 -1.01 -2.63 -4.69
CA GLY A 40 0.23 -3.37 -4.86
C GLY A 40 0.88 -3.05 -6.20
N ILE A 41 2.19 -2.85 -6.21
CA ILE A 41 2.98 -2.57 -7.42
C ILE A 41 4.07 -3.64 -7.54
N VAL A 42 4.02 -4.42 -8.62
CA VAL A 42 4.96 -5.53 -8.88
C VAL A 42 5.76 -5.24 -10.16
N GLY A 43 7.05 -5.61 -10.18
CA GLY A 43 7.92 -5.41 -11.35
C GLY A 43 8.43 -3.98 -11.55
N ALA A 44 8.36 -3.13 -10.52
CA ALA A 44 8.79 -1.73 -10.60
C ALA A 44 10.25 -1.49 -10.14
N LEU A 45 10.96 -2.52 -9.67
CA LEU A 45 12.34 -2.41 -9.18
C LEU A 45 13.32 -2.23 -10.34
N LYS A 46 14.50 -1.67 -10.04
CA LYS A 46 15.52 -1.39 -11.06
C LYS A 46 15.95 -2.63 -11.85
N LYS A 47 15.97 -3.80 -11.20
CA LYS A 47 16.25 -5.11 -11.82
C LYS A 47 15.18 -5.56 -12.81
N ASP A 48 13.93 -5.11 -12.64
CA ASP A 48 12.79 -5.51 -13.45
C ASP A 48 12.55 -4.55 -14.64
N ARG A 49 13.25 -3.40 -14.69
CA ARG A 49 13.11 -2.35 -15.73
C ARG A 49 14.04 -2.56 -16.95
N GLY A 50 14.35 -3.80 -17.31
CA GLY A 50 15.05 -4.13 -18.57
C GLY A 50 14.16 -4.01 -19.80
N PHE A 51 14.72 -4.23 -21.00
CA PHE A 51 13.93 -4.32 -22.24
C PHE A 51 12.92 -5.49 -22.13
N GLY A 52 11.64 -5.16 -21.98
CA GLY A 52 10.55 -6.13 -21.76
C GLY A 52 9.97 -6.18 -20.34
N GLY A 53 10.47 -5.34 -19.42
CA GLY A 53 9.93 -5.23 -18.06
C GLY A 53 8.45 -4.84 -18.03
N LYS A 54 7.64 -5.58 -17.28
CA LYS A 54 6.21 -5.29 -17.07
C LYS A 54 6.00 -4.80 -15.64
N ILE A 55 5.32 -3.66 -15.51
CA ILE A 55 4.85 -3.17 -14.21
C ILE A 55 3.38 -3.57 -14.09
N THR A 56 3.06 -4.32 -13.04
CA THR A 56 1.69 -4.75 -12.75
C THR A 56 1.17 -3.99 -11.53
N PHE A 57 0.03 -3.34 -11.71
CA PHE A 57 -0.72 -2.72 -10.61
C PHE A 57 -1.86 -3.65 -10.21
N ARG A 58 -1.94 -3.98 -8.93
CA ARG A 58 -3.01 -4.80 -8.36
C ARG A 58 -3.75 -3.96 -7.32
N ILE A 59 -5.02 -3.70 -7.57
CA ILE A 59 -5.86 -2.84 -6.74
C ILE A 59 -6.70 -3.73 -5.82
N GLY A 60 -6.54 -3.56 -4.52
CA GLY A 60 -7.33 -4.29 -3.53
C GLY A 60 -8.68 -3.64 -3.24
N LYS A 61 -9.45 -4.27 -2.36
CA LYS A 61 -10.76 -3.75 -1.95
C LYS A 61 -10.57 -2.52 -1.04
N PRO A 62 -11.46 -1.52 -1.12
CA PRO A 62 -11.48 -0.42 -0.17
C PRO A 62 -11.58 -0.91 1.27
N ILE A 63 -10.75 -0.34 2.14
CA ILE A 63 -10.76 -0.56 3.58
C ILE A 63 -11.52 0.62 4.20
N PRO A 64 -12.70 0.39 4.80
CA PRO A 64 -13.45 1.44 5.46
C PRO A 64 -12.63 2.11 6.56
N TYR A 65 -12.80 3.42 6.74
CA TYR A 65 -12.16 4.09 7.88
C TYR A 65 -12.70 3.53 9.20
N GLN A 66 -11.82 3.45 10.21
CA GLN A 66 -12.15 2.95 11.54
C GLN A 66 -11.60 3.88 12.62
N GLU A 67 -12.17 3.80 13.83
CA GLU A 67 -11.64 4.52 14.99
C GLU A 67 -10.28 3.98 15.43
N ASN A 68 -10.05 2.67 15.25
CA ASN A 68 -8.79 2.00 15.56
C ASN A 68 -7.82 2.10 14.37
N THR A 69 -6.80 2.95 14.50
CA THR A 69 -5.80 3.13 13.44
C THR A 69 -4.88 1.93 13.27
N ASP A 70 -4.61 1.19 14.34
CA ASP A 70 -3.69 0.04 14.30
C ASP A 70 -4.31 -1.12 13.51
N GLU A 71 -5.63 -1.29 13.62
CA GLU A 71 -6.38 -2.25 12.83
C GLU A 71 -6.39 -1.91 11.34
N MET A 72 -6.60 -0.63 10.98
CA MET A 72 -6.49 -0.19 9.59
C MET A 72 -5.10 -0.43 9.01
N ILE A 73 -4.05 -0.18 9.79
CA ILE A 73 -2.66 -0.43 9.36
C ILE A 73 -2.44 -1.93 9.14
N LYS A 74 -2.91 -2.77 10.06
CA LYS A 74 -2.81 -4.23 9.92
C LYS A 74 -3.53 -4.73 8.66
N LEU A 75 -4.79 -4.34 8.46
CA LEU A 75 -5.57 -4.69 7.28
C LEU A 75 -4.90 -4.23 5.98
N TRP A 76 -4.39 -2.99 5.96
CA TRP A 76 -3.65 -2.47 4.81
C TRP A 76 -2.40 -3.31 4.53
N SER A 77 -1.64 -3.66 5.56
CA SER A 77 -0.41 -4.46 5.45
C SER A 77 -0.68 -5.85 4.87
N GLU A 78 -1.72 -6.52 5.39
CA GLU A 78 -2.15 -7.83 4.90
C GLU A 78 -2.63 -7.78 3.45
N ASN A 79 -3.36 -6.73 3.06
CA ASN A 79 -3.80 -6.55 1.68
C ASN A 79 -2.63 -6.31 0.74
N ILE A 80 -1.70 -5.43 1.10
CA ILE A 80 -0.51 -5.17 0.27
C ILE A 80 0.31 -6.44 0.12
N ALA A 81 0.54 -7.19 1.20
CA ALA A 81 1.27 -8.46 1.12
C ALA A 81 0.62 -9.45 0.15
N LYS A 82 -0.71 -9.62 0.19
CA LYS A 82 -1.43 -10.46 -0.78
C LYS A 82 -1.26 -9.96 -2.21
N LEU A 83 -1.47 -8.65 -2.42
CA LEU A 83 -1.37 -8.03 -3.74
C LEU A 83 0.05 -8.12 -4.32
N THR A 84 1.10 -8.15 -3.51
CA THR A 84 2.49 -8.20 -3.99
C THR A 84 3.11 -9.61 -4.01
N HIS A 85 2.55 -10.58 -3.27
CA HIS A 85 3.11 -11.94 -3.15
C HIS A 85 2.26 -13.06 -3.73
N GLU A 86 1.01 -12.84 -4.14
CA GLU A 86 0.26 -13.85 -4.88
C GLU A 86 0.83 -14.02 -6.31
N GLU A 87 1.33 -15.22 -6.62
CA GLU A 87 1.69 -15.69 -7.97
C GLU A 87 0.44 -16.08 -8.77
#